data_AF-A0A1V6H4Q5-F1
#
_entry.id   AF-A0A1V6H4Q5-F1
#
_cell.length_a   1.000
_cell.length_b   1.000
_cell.length_c   1.000
_cell.angle_alpha   90.00
_cell.angle_beta   90.00
_cell.angle_gamma   90.00
#
_symmetry.space_group_name_H-M   'P 1'
#
loop_
_entity.id
_entity.type
_entity.pdbx_description
1 polymer ?
#
loop_
_entity_poly.entity_id
_entity_poly.type
_entity_poly.pdbx_seq_one_letter_code
_entity_poly.pdbx_strand_id
1 'polypeptide(L)'
;MQLLQAISSRDDSLLGLCTGNIEAGARAKLAPFGLNRFFEFGGYGSDAVAREEMTAHAIRRARERGGDDIRVIVIGDSIRDLEAARANGVKVALVGTGKTNADILKALKPDLFFDSFADWETVLIKLIEELQ
;
A
#
# COMPACT_ATOMS: atom_id res chain seq x y z
N MET A 1 -12.58 7.01 -3.93
CA MET A 1 -12.12 7.81 -2.77
C MET A 1 -12.66 7.26 -1.45
N GLN A 2 -13.81 6.59 -1.49
CA GLN A 2 -14.50 5.96 -0.37
C GLN A 2 -13.61 5.02 0.45
N LEU A 3 -12.83 4.13 -0.21
CA LEU A 3 -11.92 3.21 0.50
C LEU A 3 -10.91 3.96 1.38
N LEU A 4 -10.26 5.00 0.85
CA LEU A 4 -9.30 5.81 1.62
C LEU A 4 -9.98 6.51 2.79
N GLN A 5 -11.19 7.06 2.58
CA GLN A 5 -11.96 7.69 3.64
C GLN A 5 -12.30 6.70 4.74
N ALA A 6 -12.80 5.52 4.38
CA ALA A 6 -13.20 4.48 5.32
C ALA A 6 -12.01 3.90 6.11
N ILE A 7 -10.84 3.76 5.51
CA ILE A 7 -9.63 3.35 6.23
C ILE A 7 -9.15 4.50 7.15
N SER A 8 -9.11 5.73 6.65
CA SER A 8 -8.61 6.89 7.42
C SER A 8 -9.51 7.31 8.58
N SER A 9 -10.78 6.91 8.59
CA SER A 9 -11.71 7.20 9.69
C SER A 9 -11.60 6.20 10.83
N ARG A 10 -10.70 5.20 10.75
CA ARG A 10 -10.49 4.21 11.79
C ARG A 10 -9.30 4.62 12.65
N ASP A 11 -9.49 4.61 13.97
CA ASP A 11 -8.43 4.95 14.93
C ASP A 11 -7.33 3.86 15.02
N ASP A 12 -7.57 2.68 14.45
CA ASP A 12 -6.65 1.53 14.48
C ASP A 12 -5.86 1.33 13.18
N SER A 13 -5.91 2.31 12.27
CA SER A 13 -5.36 2.19 10.92
C SER A 13 -4.42 3.34 10.58
N LEU A 14 -3.30 3.01 9.94
CA LEU A 14 -2.34 3.97 9.41
C LEU A 14 -2.21 3.81 7.90
N LEU A 15 -2.15 4.91 7.17
CA LEU A 15 -2.00 4.93 5.72
C LEU A 15 -0.67 5.57 5.31
N GLY A 16 0.18 4.77 4.66
CA GLY A 16 1.45 5.19 4.09
C GLY A 16 1.47 5.08 2.57
N LEU A 17 2.25 5.92 1.90
CA LEU A 17 2.44 5.88 0.45
C LEU A 17 3.78 5.23 0.07
N CYS A 18 3.78 4.18 -0.75
CA CYS A 18 5.01 3.63 -1.35
C CYS A 18 5.10 3.98 -2.84
N THR A 19 6.11 4.74 -3.26
CA THR A 19 6.24 5.14 -4.67
C THR A 19 7.67 5.47 -5.09
N GLY A 20 8.04 5.09 -6.31
CA GLY A 20 9.37 5.40 -6.86
C GLY A 20 9.58 6.88 -7.23
N ASN A 21 8.55 7.73 -7.08
CA ASN A 21 8.74 9.17 -7.17
C ASN A 21 9.47 9.65 -5.91
N ILE A 22 10.37 10.63 -6.05
CA ILE A 22 10.83 11.40 -4.90
C ILE A 22 9.64 12.02 -4.17
N GLU A 23 9.76 12.24 -2.86
CA GLU A 23 8.62 12.66 -2.03
C GLU A 23 7.92 13.90 -2.59
N ALA A 24 8.67 14.96 -2.90
CA ALA A 24 8.13 16.20 -3.46
C ALA A 24 7.28 15.94 -4.73
N GLY A 25 7.74 15.06 -5.62
CA GLY A 25 7.03 14.68 -6.84
C GLY A 25 5.77 13.85 -6.56
N ALA A 26 5.83 12.94 -5.59
CA ALA A 26 4.67 12.18 -5.14
C ALA A 26 3.58 13.09 -4.56
N ARG A 27 3.97 14.00 -3.67
CA ARG A 27 3.08 14.98 -3.03
C ARG A 27 2.46 15.93 -4.04
N ALA A 28 3.24 16.39 -5.02
CA ALA A 28 2.75 17.23 -6.11
C ALA A 28 1.69 16.51 -6.97
N LYS A 29 1.85 15.21 -7.25
CA LYS A 29 0.87 14.41 -8.00
C LYS A 29 -0.44 14.21 -7.26
N LEU A 30 -0.40 14.05 -5.93
CA LEU A 30 -1.58 13.84 -5.09
C LEU A 30 -2.33 15.12 -4.75
N ALA A 31 -1.66 16.27 -4.77
CA ALA A 31 -2.22 17.54 -4.31
C ALA A 31 -3.50 17.99 -5.07
N PRO A 32 -3.58 17.93 -6.42
CA PRO A 32 -4.77 18.34 -7.15
C PRO A 32 -6.04 17.55 -6.79
N PHE A 33 -5.86 16.32 -6.29
CA PHE A 33 -6.95 15.42 -5.89
C PHE A 33 -7.20 15.45 -4.37
N GLY A 34 -6.48 16.30 -3.63
CA GLY A 34 -6.55 16.40 -2.18
C GLY A 34 -6.11 15.13 -1.44
N LEU A 35 -5.39 14.22 -2.10
CA LEU A 35 -5.11 12.88 -1.56
C LEU A 35 -4.00 12.86 -0.50
N ASN A 36 -3.18 13.92 -0.41
CA ASN A 36 -2.09 13.99 0.57
C ASN A 36 -2.58 13.82 2.02
N ARG A 37 -3.80 14.26 2.33
CA ARG A 37 -4.40 14.17 3.66
C ARG A 37 -4.56 12.73 4.18
N PHE A 38 -4.54 11.74 3.30
CA PHE A 38 -4.67 10.33 3.68
C PHE A 38 -3.33 9.68 3.99
N PHE A 39 -2.21 10.22 3.51
CA PHE A 39 -0.90 9.56 3.58
C PHE A 39 0.05 10.34 4.48
N GLU A 40 0.05 10.04 5.77
CA GLU A 40 0.85 10.75 6.78
C GLU A 40 2.35 10.49 6.63
N PHE A 41 2.72 9.36 6.05
CA PHE A 41 4.10 8.94 5.81
C PHE A 41 4.18 8.13 4.51
N GLY A 42 5.38 7.63 4.21
CA GLY A 42 5.58 6.79 3.05
C GLY A 42 7.00 6.29 2.91
N GLY A 43 7.27 5.63 1.79
CA GLY A 43 8.58 5.27 1.28
C GLY A 43 8.69 5.78 -0.14
N TYR A 44 9.71 6.59 -0.40
CA TYR A 44 9.82 7.37 -1.63
C TYR A 44 11.12 7.05 -2.38
N GLY A 45 11.17 7.34 -3.67
CA GLY A 45 12.40 7.20 -4.45
C GLY A 45 13.57 8.06 -3.95
N SER A 46 13.30 9.04 -3.08
CA SER A 46 14.30 9.82 -2.35
C SER A 46 14.89 9.10 -1.13
N ASP A 47 14.25 8.05 -0.64
CA ASP A 47 14.76 7.20 0.44
C ASP A 47 15.67 6.09 -0.10
N ALA A 48 15.25 5.43 -1.19
CA ALA A 48 16.03 4.37 -1.85
C ALA A 48 15.60 4.16 -3.30
N VAL A 49 16.52 3.65 -4.14
CA VAL A 49 16.24 3.24 -5.53
C VAL A 49 15.63 1.85 -5.58
N ALA A 50 16.12 0.93 -4.74
CA ALA A 50 15.59 -0.42 -4.61
C ALA A 50 14.18 -0.40 -4.00
N ARG A 51 13.26 -1.20 -4.54
CA ARG A 51 11.83 -1.13 -4.19
C ARG A 51 11.58 -1.68 -2.80
N GLU A 52 12.27 -2.77 -2.47
CA GLU A 52 12.29 -3.45 -1.19
C GLU A 52 12.80 -2.53 -0.07
N GLU A 53 13.89 -1.79 -0.31
CA GLU A 53 14.45 -0.83 0.66
C GLU A 53 13.50 0.36 0.84
N MET A 54 12.96 0.90 -0.25
CA MET A 54 11.97 1.98 -0.21
C MET A 54 10.74 1.59 0.59
N THR A 55 10.21 0.38 0.37
CA THR A 55 9.09 -0.16 1.16
C THR A 55 9.47 -0.38 2.63
N ALA A 56 10.71 -0.82 2.91
CA ALA A 56 11.22 -0.95 4.28
C ALA A 56 11.20 0.39 5.03
N HIS A 57 11.52 1.50 4.36
CA HIS A 57 11.41 2.85 4.94
C HIS A 57 9.98 3.21 5.32
N ALA A 58 8.99 2.87 4.48
CA ALA A 58 7.58 3.08 4.80
C ALA A 58 7.16 2.25 6.02
N ILE A 59 7.54 0.97 6.06
CA ILE A 59 7.22 0.05 7.17
C ILE A 59 7.84 0.54 8.47
N ARG A 60 9.11 0.98 8.45
CA ARG A 60 9.77 1.55 9.63
C ARG A 60 9.01 2.76 10.15
N ARG A 61 8.64 3.69 9.27
CA ARG A 61 7.85 4.89 9.63
C ARG A 61 6.46 4.55 10.15
N ALA A 62 5.86 3.44 9.71
CA ALA A 62 4.61 2.92 10.26
C ALA A 62 4.80 2.42 11.70
N ARG A 63 5.84 1.62 11.96
CA ARG A 63 6.18 1.10 13.29
C ARG A 63 6.54 2.20 14.29
N GLU A 64 7.28 3.22 13.85
CA GLU A 64 7.57 4.41 14.67
C GLU A 64 6.30 5.14 15.15
N ARG A 65 5.17 4.99 14.44
CA ARG A 65 3.89 5.64 14.76
C ARG A 65 2.91 4.73 15.48
N GLY A 66 2.81 3.47 15.03
CA GLY A 66 1.81 2.51 15.49
C GLY A 66 2.35 1.43 16.44
N GLY A 67 3.66 1.45 16.75
CA GLY A 67 4.33 0.42 17.53
C GLY A 67 4.87 -0.74 16.67
N ASP A 68 5.79 -1.51 17.23
CA ASP A 68 6.47 -2.61 16.52
C ASP A 68 5.52 -3.75 16.13
N ASP A 69 4.44 -3.95 16.90
CA ASP A 69 3.43 -4.98 16.68
C ASP A 69 2.41 -4.62 15.57
N ILE A 70 2.54 -3.45 14.94
CA ILE A 70 1.63 -3.08 13.85
C ILE A 70 1.72 -4.08 12.70
N ARG A 71 0.55 -4.55 12.27
CA ARG A 71 0.41 -5.47 11.14
C ARG A 71 0.35 -4.66 9.86
N VAL A 72 1.11 -5.08 8.85
CA VAL A 72 1.27 -4.31 7.62
C VAL A 72 0.87 -5.16 6.42
N ILE A 73 0.09 -4.53 5.53
CA ILE A 73 -0.21 -5.03 4.20
C ILE A 73 0.22 -3.99 3.15
N VAL A 74 1.01 -4.42 2.17
CA VAL A 74 1.38 -3.62 1.01
C VAL A 74 0.32 -3.82 -0.07
N ILE A 75 -0.17 -2.72 -0.65
CA ILE A 75 -1.17 -2.74 -1.71
C ILE A 75 -0.54 -2.19 -2.98
N GLY A 76 -0.58 -2.95 -4.08
CA GLY A 76 0.01 -2.55 -5.35
C GLY A 76 -0.61 -3.26 -6.57
N ASP A 77 -0.13 -2.94 -7.76
CA ASP A 77 -0.69 -3.41 -9.04
C ASP A 77 0.35 -4.11 -9.92
N SER A 78 1.52 -4.42 -9.35
CA SER A 78 2.65 -4.98 -10.09
C SER A 78 3.35 -6.10 -9.35
N ILE A 79 4.13 -6.89 -10.10
CA ILE A 79 5.03 -7.92 -9.57
C ILE A 79 5.98 -7.33 -8.52
N ARG A 80 6.46 -6.10 -8.75
CA ARG A 80 7.43 -5.42 -7.87
C ARG A 80 6.86 -5.08 -6.50
N ASP A 81 5.55 -4.88 -6.40
CA ASP A 81 4.90 -4.61 -5.11
C ASP A 81 4.83 -5.88 -4.26
N LEU A 82 4.57 -7.03 -4.90
CA LEU A 82 4.64 -8.34 -4.24
C LEU A 82 6.07 -8.68 -3.82
N GLU A 83 7.04 -8.51 -4.69
CA GLU A 83 8.45 -8.75 -4.35
C GLU A 83 8.90 -7.89 -3.16
N ALA A 84 8.58 -6.60 -3.17
CA ALA A 84 8.94 -5.70 -2.08
C ALA A 84 8.23 -6.05 -0.77
N ALA A 85 6.96 -6.46 -0.80
CA ALA A 85 6.23 -6.91 0.38
C ALA A 85 6.83 -8.19 0.96
N ARG A 86 7.09 -9.19 0.12
CA ARG A 86 7.68 -10.48 0.52
C ARG A 86 9.10 -10.32 1.06
N ALA A 87 9.93 -9.46 0.44
CA ALA A 87 11.27 -9.14 0.93
C ALA A 87 11.26 -8.51 2.34
N ASN A 88 10.17 -7.82 2.70
CA ASN A 88 9.99 -7.22 4.02
C ASN A 88 9.19 -8.10 5.00
N GLY A 89 8.80 -9.31 4.59
CA GLY A 89 8.04 -10.23 5.44
C GLY A 89 6.64 -9.74 5.80
N VAL A 90 6.02 -8.90 4.96
CA VAL A 90 4.67 -8.35 5.20
C VAL A 90 3.66 -8.92 4.22
N LYS A 91 2.37 -8.74 4.55
CA LYS A 91 1.26 -9.16 3.70
C LYS A 91 1.22 -8.32 2.41
N VAL A 92 0.62 -8.88 1.37
CA VAL A 92 0.41 -8.19 0.09
C VAL A 92 -0.99 -8.40 -0.47
N ALA A 93 -1.61 -7.30 -0.87
CA ALA A 93 -2.78 -7.30 -1.74
C ALA A 93 -2.41 -6.75 -3.12
N LEU A 94 -2.78 -7.47 -4.18
CA LEU A 94 -2.61 -7.00 -5.56
C LEU A 94 -3.94 -6.58 -6.18
N VAL A 95 -3.92 -5.51 -6.98
CA VAL A 95 -5.10 -5.00 -7.71
C VAL A 95 -4.89 -5.05 -9.22
N GLY A 96 -5.87 -5.61 -9.94
CA GLY A 96 -5.84 -5.85 -11.39
C GLY A 96 -6.07 -4.62 -12.27
N THR A 97 -6.08 -3.40 -11.71
CA THR A 97 -6.30 -2.15 -12.45
C THR A 97 -5.02 -1.57 -13.07
N GLY A 98 -3.88 -2.23 -12.84
CA GLY A 98 -2.57 -1.80 -13.28
C GLY A 98 -2.20 -2.16 -14.71
N LYS A 99 -0.91 -2.04 -15.02
CA LYS A 99 -0.35 -2.44 -16.31
C LYS A 99 -0.02 -3.94 -16.40
N THR A 100 0.20 -4.60 -15.25
CA THR A 100 0.48 -6.03 -15.22
C THR A 100 -0.82 -6.80 -15.42
N ASN A 101 -0.79 -7.81 -16.28
CA ASN A 101 -1.95 -8.66 -16.56
C ASN A 101 -2.46 -9.33 -15.26
N ALA A 102 -3.77 -9.30 -15.05
CA ALA A 102 -4.40 -9.81 -13.83
C ALA A 102 -4.14 -11.31 -13.60
N ASP A 103 -4.09 -12.13 -14.65
CA ASP A 103 -3.82 -13.57 -14.52
C ASP A 103 -2.37 -13.83 -14.07
N ILE A 104 -1.42 -12.99 -14.50
CA ILE A 104 -0.05 -13.02 -13.99
C ILE A 104 -0.05 -12.70 -12.49
N LEU A 105 -0.73 -11.62 -12.09
CA LEU A 105 -0.80 -11.22 -10.67
C LEU A 105 -1.46 -12.31 -9.80
N LYS A 106 -2.54 -12.94 -10.27
CA LYS A 106 -3.19 -14.08 -9.59
C LYS A 106 -2.24 -15.28 -9.47
N ALA A 107 -1.47 -15.59 -10.51
CA ALA A 107 -0.52 -16.71 -10.51
C ALA A 107 0.63 -16.52 -9.51
N LEU A 108 0.95 -15.29 -9.12
CA LEU A 108 1.94 -15.00 -8.07
C LEU A 108 1.47 -15.35 -6.65
N LYS A 109 0.17 -15.69 -6.48
CA LYS A 109 -0.44 -16.04 -5.18
C LYS A 109 -0.21 -14.96 -4.11
N PRO A 110 -0.68 -13.72 -4.33
CA PRO A 110 -0.72 -12.71 -3.26
C PRO A 110 -1.65 -13.18 -2.12
N ASP A 111 -1.54 -12.58 -0.94
CA ASP A 111 -2.45 -12.91 0.16
C ASP A 111 -3.89 -12.52 -0.21
N LEU A 112 -4.05 -11.37 -0.89
CA LEU A 112 -5.30 -10.95 -1.49
C LEU A 112 -5.13 -10.52 -2.95
N PHE A 113 -6.14 -10.78 -3.76
CA PHE A 113 -6.25 -10.22 -5.11
C PHE A 113 -7.62 -9.55 -5.29
N PHE A 114 -7.62 -8.38 -5.91
CA PHE A 114 -8.83 -7.62 -6.25
C PHE A 114 -8.81 -7.26 -7.74
N ASP A 115 -9.90 -7.48 -8.47
CA ASP A 115 -9.97 -7.02 -9.86
C ASP A 115 -10.02 -5.47 -9.94
N SER A 116 -10.67 -4.82 -8.97
CA SER A 116 -10.66 -3.36 -8.77
C SER A 116 -11.10 -2.99 -7.35
N PHE A 117 -11.06 -1.69 -7.02
CA PHE A 117 -11.64 -1.14 -5.78
C PHE A 117 -13.03 -0.53 -5.97
N ALA A 118 -13.77 -0.93 -7.01
CA ALA A 118 -15.14 -0.45 -7.23
C ALA A 118 -16.08 -0.87 -6.09
N ASP A 119 -16.00 -2.14 -5.67
CA ASP A 119 -16.63 -2.65 -4.45
C ASP A 119 -15.71 -2.45 -3.25
N TRP A 120 -15.60 -1.19 -2.82
CA TRP A 120 -14.68 -0.79 -1.76
C TRP A 120 -15.05 -1.33 -0.38
N GLU A 121 -16.32 -1.67 -0.14
CA GLU A 121 -16.79 -2.23 1.13
C GLU A 121 -16.27 -3.65 1.31
N THR A 122 -16.42 -4.50 0.29
CA THR A 122 -15.83 -5.85 0.27
C THR A 122 -14.31 -5.80 0.38
N VAL A 123 -13.66 -4.84 -0.28
CA VAL A 123 -12.20 -4.65 -0.18
C VAL A 123 -11.79 -4.33 1.26
N LEU A 124 -12.48 -3.38 1.91
CA LEU A 124 -12.18 -3.01 3.29
C LEU A 124 -12.32 -4.19 4.25
N ILE A 125 -13.41 -4.95 4.15
CA ILE A 125 -13.65 -6.14 4.98
C ILE A 125 -12.50 -7.13 4.82
N LYS A 126 -12.14 -7.50 3.58
CA LYS A 126 -11.07 -8.45 3.31
C LYS A 126 -9.71 -7.97 3.80
N LEU A 127 -9.40 -6.67 3.66
CA LEU A 127 -8.16 -6.10 4.17
C LEU A 127 -8.07 -6.20 5.70
N ILE A 128 -9.18 -5.97 6.41
CA ILE A 128 -9.23 -6.10 7.87
C ILE A 128 -9.09 -7.56 8.30
N GLU A 129 -9.84 -8.47 7.67
CA GLU A 129 -9.78 -9.92 7.97
C GLU A 129 -8.38 -10.50 7.75
N GLU A 130 -7.70 -10.13 6.66
CA GLU A 130 -6.35 -10.62 6.37
C GLU A 130 -5.31 -10.09 7.36
N LEU A 131 -5.58 -8.93 7.95
CA LEU A 131 -4.74 -8.38 8.99
C LEU A 131 -5.07 -8.96 10.37
N GLN A 132 -6.24 -9.55 10.63
CA GLN A 132 -6.64 -10.07 11.96
C GLN A 132 -5.79 -11.24 12.45
#